data_AF-A0A1V5S1R0-F1
#
_entry.id   AF-A0A1V5S1R0-F1
#
_cell.length_a   1.000
_cell.length_b   1.000
_cell.length_c   1.000
_cell.angle_alpha   90.00
_cell.angle_beta   90.00
_cell.angle_gamma   90.00
#
_symmetry.space_group_name_H-M   'P 1'
#
loop_
_entity.id
_entity.type
_entity.pdbx_description
1 polymer ?
#
loop_
_entity_poly.entity_id
_entity_poly.type
_entity_poly.pdbx_seq_one_letter_code
_entity_poly.pdbx_strand_id
1 'polypeptide(L)'
;MFSFLNAGSGSNQSNHMYKLGPIHQGVVERGSKTTSDSYILWPAKVGAFSLVMGRHYQHSDTSNLPFSYLIEMDNSSYIVPGVNLRSVGTIRDAQKWPKRDRRKDSEKLDQINFNLLSPYTIQKMYAGIDILKTLQKLSGETSETYSYQSTFMKNQALRKGLIYYQMAIDKFLGNSLIKRLEGTSFKSINEIRERLKPDTSIGSGSWVDISGLIAPKSEISQFMNDIESGSINNINSINERFKDIHSHYYSYEWTWALEKLEKSINKPYTEFSIQDIIKCVESWTKSVTDLDKLLYEDAKKEFDLISKTGFGADGDEEVKQKDFANVRGVFEENPFVMEVQNHIKIKTELGQELINRILPLA
;
A
#
# COMPACT_ATOMS: atom_id res chain seq x y z
N MET A 1 -11.05 0.38 15.34
CA MET A 1 -11.44 -0.46 14.19
C MET A 1 -10.16 -0.96 13.53
N PHE A 2 -10.10 -2.25 13.21
CA PHE A 2 -8.94 -2.88 12.59
C PHE A 2 -9.39 -3.60 11.32
N SER A 3 -8.55 -3.55 10.29
CA SER A 3 -8.67 -4.39 9.09
C SER A 3 -7.29 -5.04 8.89
N PHE A 4 -7.20 -6.35 8.72
CA PHE A 4 -5.93 -7.05 8.51
C PHE A 4 -4.80 -6.74 9.53
N LEU A 5 -5.08 -6.73 10.83
CA LEU A 5 -4.07 -6.45 11.87
C LEU A 5 -3.20 -7.69 12.15
N ASN A 6 -1.88 -7.50 12.26
CA ASN A 6 -0.98 -8.47 12.88
C ASN A 6 -0.49 -7.93 14.23
N ALA A 7 -0.95 -8.51 15.33
CA ALA A 7 -0.62 -8.06 16.67
C ALA A 7 0.51 -8.89 17.29
N GLY A 8 1.58 -8.21 17.71
CA GLY A 8 2.64 -8.81 18.50
C GLY A 8 2.18 -9.30 19.86
N SER A 9 2.97 -10.18 20.49
CA SER A 9 2.67 -10.66 21.83
C SER A 9 2.77 -9.53 22.85
N GLY A 10 1.75 -9.37 23.71
CA GLY A 10 1.73 -8.31 24.71
C GLY A 10 1.48 -6.91 24.14
N SER A 11 0.92 -6.79 22.93
CA SER A 11 0.49 -5.49 22.41
C SER A 11 -0.63 -4.91 23.28
N ASN A 12 -0.33 -3.78 23.91
CA ASN A 12 -1.18 -3.10 24.88
C ASN A 12 -1.73 -1.79 24.32
N GLN A 13 -2.85 -1.33 24.88
CA GLN A 13 -3.45 -0.07 24.52
C GLN A 13 -4.15 0.54 25.74
N SER A 14 -4.19 1.86 25.82
CA SER A 14 -4.94 2.56 26.87
C SER A 14 -5.77 3.68 26.27
N ASN A 15 -7.02 3.76 26.69
CA ASN A 15 -7.92 4.87 26.41
C ASN A 15 -8.19 5.71 27.67
N HIS A 16 -7.51 5.41 28.78
CA HIS A 16 -7.76 6.03 30.07
C HIS A 16 -7.09 7.41 30.17
N MET A 17 -7.85 8.46 29.89
CA MET A 17 -7.30 9.82 29.75
C MET A 17 -7.74 10.79 30.86
N TYR A 18 -8.40 10.32 31.91
CA TYR A 18 -8.98 11.19 32.97
C TYR A 18 -9.78 12.39 32.43
N LYS A 19 -10.41 12.25 31.25
CA LYS A 19 -11.24 13.28 30.60
C LYS A 19 -12.65 12.76 30.33
N LEU A 20 -13.63 13.67 30.37
CA LEU A 20 -15.04 13.38 30.08
C LEU A 20 -15.28 13.36 28.56
N GLY A 21 -16.11 12.41 28.08
CA GLY A 21 -16.56 12.30 26.68
C GLY A 21 -15.87 11.22 25.83
N PRO A 22 -16.40 10.90 24.64
CA PRO A 22 -15.87 9.87 23.73
C PRO A 22 -14.63 10.34 22.95
N ILE A 23 -13.69 11.04 23.62
CA ILE A 23 -12.48 11.62 23.01
C ILE A 23 -11.35 10.56 22.90
N HIS A 24 -11.62 9.33 23.32
CA HIS A 24 -10.62 8.28 23.46
C HIS A 24 -10.56 7.29 22.30
N GLN A 25 -11.19 7.59 21.16
CA GLN A 25 -11.18 6.70 20.01
C GLN A 25 -9.89 6.86 19.21
N GLY A 26 -9.30 5.74 18.81
CA GLY A 26 -8.23 5.70 17.82
C GLY A 26 -8.53 4.77 16.65
N VAL A 27 -7.72 4.90 15.61
CA VAL A 27 -7.83 4.10 14.38
C VAL A 27 -6.46 3.53 14.04
N VAL A 28 -6.39 2.23 13.85
CA VAL A 28 -5.23 1.59 13.23
C VAL A 28 -5.71 1.01 11.91
N GLU A 29 -5.27 1.64 10.83
CA GLU A 29 -5.78 1.35 9.51
C GLU A 29 -5.29 -0.02 8.98
N ARG A 30 -5.89 -0.42 7.86
CA ARG A 30 -5.73 -1.75 7.27
C ARG A 30 -4.28 -2.23 7.19
N GLY A 31 -4.04 -3.50 7.49
CA GLY A 31 -2.74 -4.14 7.24
C GLY A 31 -1.61 -3.74 8.18
N SER A 32 -1.91 -2.94 9.21
CA SER A 32 -0.91 -2.50 10.18
C SER A 32 -0.44 -3.64 11.08
N LYS A 33 0.73 -3.45 11.69
CA LYS A 33 1.38 -4.44 12.53
C LYS A 33 1.86 -3.80 13.83
N THR A 34 1.90 -4.58 14.88
CA THR A 34 2.52 -4.17 16.14
C THR A 34 3.60 -5.16 16.56
N THR A 35 4.71 -4.67 17.09
CA THR A 35 5.75 -5.54 17.67
C THR A 35 5.32 -6.06 19.03
N SER A 36 6.04 -7.05 19.55
CA SER A 36 5.86 -7.49 20.93
C SER A 36 6.07 -6.34 21.92
N ASP A 37 5.30 -6.35 23.01
CA ASP A 37 5.26 -5.31 24.05
C ASP A 37 5.06 -3.87 23.54
N SER A 38 4.41 -3.73 22.38
CA SER A 38 4.01 -2.41 21.88
C SER A 38 2.91 -1.80 22.75
N TYR A 39 2.85 -0.47 22.80
CA TYR A 39 1.80 0.25 23.52
C TYR A 39 1.33 1.47 22.72
N ILE A 40 0.02 1.72 22.68
CA ILE A 40 -0.57 2.93 22.10
C ILE A 40 -1.52 3.59 23.10
N LEU A 41 -1.29 4.88 23.37
CA LEU A 41 -2.23 5.73 24.11
C LEU A 41 -3.21 6.39 23.14
N TRP A 42 -4.51 6.13 23.33
CA TRP A 42 -5.58 6.74 22.55
C TRP A 42 -5.93 8.14 23.06
N PRO A 43 -6.41 9.06 22.18
CA PRO A 43 -6.64 8.88 20.74
C PRO A 43 -5.34 8.91 19.93
N ALA A 44 -5.28 8.12 18.85
CA ALA A 44 -4.20 8.11 17.89
C ALA A 44 -4.68 7.53 16.56
N LYS A 45 -4.02 7.88 15.45
CA LYS A 45 -4.27 7.27 14.14
C LYS A 45 -2.98 6.74 13.52
N VAL A 46 -3.01 5.47 13.16
CA VAL A 46 -1.90 4.77 12.49
C VAL A 46 -2.28 4.52 11.04
N GLY A 47 -1.47 5.05 10.11
CA GLY A 47 -1.72 4.91 8.67
C GLY A 47 -1.61 3.45 8.18
N ALA A 48 -2.33 3.14 7.10
CA ALA A 48 -2.43 1.78 6.56
C ALA A 48 -1.06 1.12 6.33
N PHE A 49 -0.96 -0.18 6.58
CA PHE A 49 0.23 -1.01 6.40
C PHE A 49 1.46 -0.52 7.19
N SER A 50 1.25 0.19 8.30
CA SER A 50 2.36 0.68 9.14
C SER A 50 2.71 -0.29 10.25
N LEU A 51 3.99 -0.32 10.65
CA LEU A 51 4.46 -1.04 11.82
C LEU A 51 4.54 -0.09 13.01
N VAL A 52 3.99 -0.49 14.16
CA VAL A 52 4.14 0.18 15.44
C VAL A 52 5.12 -0.60 16.30
N MET A 53 6.20 0.06 16.71
CA MET A 53 7.29 -0.55 17.48
C MET A 53 7.59 0.28 18.74
N GLY A 54 7.44 -0.37 19.89
CA GLY A 54 7.64 0.26 21.21
C GLY A 54 6.39 0.94 21.75
N ARG A 55 6.59 1.88 22.69
CA ARG A 55 5.51 2.44 23.53
C ARG A 55 5.23 3.90 23.20
N HIS A 56 4.08 4.17 22.61
CA HIS A 56 3.67 5.49 22.14
C HIS A 56 2.66 6.13 23.10
N TYR A 57 3.11 7.13 23.85
CA TYR A 57 2.30 7.86 24.84
C TYR A 57 1.72 9.17 24.29
N GLN A 58 1.99 9.52 23.04
CA GLN A 58 1.49 10.75 22.41
C GLN A 58 0.33 10.44 21.47
N HIS A 59 -0.54 11.43 21.25
CA HIS A 59 -1.71 11.34 20.39
C HIS A 59 -1.35 11.62 18.93
N SER A 60 -0.54 10.74 18.34
CA SER A 60 -0.07 10.91 16.97
C SER A 60 -1.18 10.64 15.96
N ASP A 61 -1.19 11.40 14.87
CA ASP A 61 -1.96 11.10 13.68
C ASP A 61 -0.98 10.95 12.50
N THR A 62 -0.96 9.74 11.95
CA THR A 62 -0.08 9.33 10.86
C THR A 62 -0.89 8.77 9.70
N SER A 63 -2.21 9.05 9.66
CA SER A 63 -3.12 8.45 8.69
C SER A 63 -2.76 8.76 7.23
N ASN A 64 -2.07 9.88 6.99
CA ASN A 64 -1.62 10.29 5.65
C ASN A 64 -0.16 9.89 5.36
N LEU A 65 0.45 9.08 6.22
CA LEU A 65 1.77 8.50 6.02
C LEU A 65 1.66 6.97 6.09
N PRO A 66 1.03 6.32 5.09
CA PRO A 66 0.88 4.87 5.07
C PRO A 66 2.24 4.18 4.83
N PHE A 67 2.30 2.88 5.08
CA PHE A 67 3.50 2.05 4.93
C PHE A 67 4.69 2.58 5.75
N SER A 68 4.42 3.15 6.93
CA SER A 68 5.46 3.75 7.77
C SER A 68 5.90 2.81 8.88
N TYR A 69 7.09 3.06 9.43
CA TYR A 69 7.40 2.60 10.78
C TYR A 69 7.16 3.74 11.76
N LEU A 70 6.37 3.47 12.80
CA LEU A 70 6.24 4.31 13.98
C LEU A 70 7.07 3.65 15.08
N ILE A 71 8.16 4.28 15.47
CA ILE A 71 9.22 3.72 16.31
C ILE A 71 9.37 4.59 17.55
N GLU A 72 9.31 3.97 18.72
CA GLU A 72 9.70 4.63 19.97
C GLU A 72 11.24 4.71 20.03
N MET A 73 11.74 5.92 20.26
CA MET A 73 13.16 6.19 20.48
C MET A 73 13.26 7.34 21.48
N ASP A 74 13.97 7.12 22.59
CA ASP A 74 14.19 8.10 23.66
C ASP A 74 12.86 8.70 24.18
N ASN A 75 11.87 7.85 24.48
CA ASN A 75 10.52 8.23 24.91
C ASN A 75 9.73 9.11 23.90
N SER A 76 10.23 9.22 22.67
CA SER A 76 9.60 9.99 21.60
C SER A 76 9.18 9.08 20.46
N SER A 77 8.17 9.50 19.70
CA SER A 77 7.67 8.74 18.55
C SER A 77 8.31 9.25 17.27
N TYR A 78 9.07 8.39 16.59
CA TYR A 78 9.67 8.66 15.29
C TYR A 78 8.93 7.95 14.19
N ILE A 79 8.71 8.64 13.06
CA ILE A 79 8.10 8.07 11.87
C ILE A 79 9.13 7.93 10.74
N VAL A 80 9.11 6.78 10.07
CA VAL A 80 9.89 6.48 8.87
C VAL A 80 8.94 6.21 7.71
N PRO A 81 8.63 7.21 6.87
CA PRO A 81 7.59 7.09 5.84
C PRO A 81 7.92 6.10 4.74
N GLY A 82 6.91 5.35 4.29
CA GLY A 82 6.97 4.48 3.10
C GLY A 82 7.90 3.28 3.18
N VAL A 83 8.60 3.08 4.30
CA VAL A 83 9.60 2.00 4.47
C VAL A 83 9.00 0.60 4.31
N ASN A 84 7.73 0.41 4.66
CA ASN A 84 7.05 -0.89 4.52
C ASN A 84 6.77 -1.29 3.07
N LEU A 85 6.87 -0.37 2.10
CA LEU A 85 6.68 -0.68 0.67
C LEU A 85 7.73 -1.66 0.13
N ARG A 86 8.89 -1.73 0.78
CA ARG A 86 10.01 -2.62 0.41
C ARG A 86 10.25 -3.73 1.44
N SER A 87 9.31 -3.96 2.36
CA SER A 87 9.47 -4.97 3.41
C SER A 87 8.97 -6.34 2.95
N VAL A 88 9.81 -7.37 3.13
CA VAL A 88 9.43 -8.77 2.91
C VAL A 88 8.22 -9.16 3.76
N GLY A 89 8.18 -8.71 5.01
CA GLY A 89 7.07 -8.99 5.91
C GLY A 89 5.74 -8.44 5.38
N THR A 90 5.74 -7.24 4.79
CA THR A 90 4.53 -6.62 4.23
C THR A 90 4.03 -7.36 3.01
N ILE A 91 4.91 -7.70 2.07
CA ILE A 91 4.54 -8.48 0.87
C ILE A 91 4.01 -9.87 1.24
N ARG A 92 4.69 -10.58 2.15
CA ARG A 92 4.24 -11.89 2.63
C ARG A 92 2.87 -11.80 3.29
N ASP A 93 2.61 -10.80 4.12
CA ASP A 93 1.30 -10.66 4.77
C ASP A 93 0.20 -10.32 3.76
N ALA A 94 0.48 -9.45 2.78
CA ALA A 94 -0.40 -9.17 1.66
C ALA A 94 -0.80 -10.42 0.88
N GLN A 95 0.15 -11.33 0.62
CA GLN A 95 -0.11 -12.60 -0.06
C GLN A 95 -0.83 -13.63 0.84
N LYS A 96 -0.66 -13.56 2.16
CA LYS A 96 -1.27 -14.51 3.12
C LYS A 96 -2.76 -14.26 3.29
N TRP A 97 -3.22 -13.01 3.36
CA TRP A 97 -4.63 -12.72 3.66
C TRP A 97 -5.63 -13.37 2.70
N PRO A 98 -5.50 -13.28 1.35
CA PRO A 98 -6.41 -13.96 0.45
C PRO A 98 -6.32 -15.49 0.57
N LYS A 99 -5.11 -16.04 0.77
CA LYS A 99 -4.91 -17.49 0.99
C LYS A 99 -5.51 -17.99 2.31
N ARG A 100 -5.70 -17.10 3.28
CA ARG A 100 -6.28 -17.37 4.60
C ARG A 100 -7.78 -17.08 4.66
N ASP A 101 -8.37 -16.49 3.63
CA ASP A 101 -9.82 -16.36 3.53
C ASP A 101 -10.44 -17.75 3.30
N ARG A 102 -10.91 -18.36 4.40
CA ARG A 102 -11.54 -19.68 4.42
C ARG A 102 -13.06 -19.60 4.54
N ARG A 103 -13.68 -18.45 4.22
CA ARG A 103 -15.14 -18.31 4.20
C ARG A 103 -15.70 -19.24 3.12
N LYS A 104 -16.45 -20.26 3.54
CA LYS A 104 -17.03 -21.31 2.69
C LYS A 104 -18.47 -21.03 2.28
N ASP A 105 -19.12 -20.06 2.93
CA ASP A 105 -20.48 -19.69 2.58
C ASP A 105 -20.52 -19.19 1.12
N SER A 106 -21.53 -19.64 0.38
CA SER A 106 -21.78 -19.17 -0.99
C SER A 106 -22.13 -17.68 -0.99
N GLU A 107 -22.78 -17.21 0.08
CA GLU A 107 -23.17 -15.84 0.29
C GLU A 107 -22.18 -15.12 1.22
N LYS A 108 -21.12 -14.57 0.63
CA LYS A 108 -20.17 -13.74 1.38
C LYS A 108 -20.78 -12.37 1.64
N LEU A 109 -21.16 -12.09 2.89
CA LEU A 109 -21.72 -10.80 3.28
C LEU A 109 -20.64 -9.71 3.32
N ASP A 110 -19.48 -9.99 3.93
CA ASP A 110 -18.38 -9.02 3.97
C ASP A 110 -17.68 -8.94 2.61
N GLN A 111 -17.74 -7.77 1.99
CA GLN A 111 -16.99 -7.49 0.77
C GLN A 111 -15.58 -7.02 1.14
N ILE A 112 -14.56 -7.74 0.67
CA ILE A 112 -13.17 -7.53 1.09
C ILE A 112 -12.30 -7.34 -0.15
N ASN A 113 -11.58 -6.23 -0.22
CA ASN A 113 -10.51 -6.01 -1.18
C ASN A 113 -9.18 -6.40 -0.54
N PHE A 114 -8.40 -7.27 -1.18
CA PHE A 114 -7.08 -7.72 -0.69
C PHE A 114 -5.91 -6.91 -1.27
N ASN A 115 -6.20 -5.93 -2.12
CA ASN A 115 -5.19 -5.11 -2.79
C ASN A 115 -4.29 -4.40 -1.76
N LEU A 116 -2.97 -4.53 -1.98
CA LEU A 116 -1.97 -3.81 -1.19
C LEU A 116 -1.91 -2.34 -1.59
N LEU A 117 -1.81 -2.10 -2.91
CA LEU A 117 -1.93 -0.78 -3.51
C LEU A 117 -3.32 -0.64 -4.12
N SER A 118 -4.02 0.43 -3.74
CA SER A 118 -5.39 0.77 -4.15
C SER A 118 -5.55 2.28 -4.19
N PRO A 119 -6.61 2.84 -4.81
CA PRO A 119 -6.90 4.27 -4.73
C PRO A 119 -6.86 4.82 -3.29
N TYR A 120 -7.36 4.05 -2.32
CA TYR A 120 -7.34 4.38 -0.90
C TYR A 120 -5.92 4.58 -0.34
N THR A 121 -4.97 3.71 -0.67
CA THR A 121 -3.58 3.86 -0.18
C THR A 121 -2.80 4.90 -0.98
N ILE A 122 -3.03 4.96 -2.30
CA ILE A 122 -2.28 5.84 -3.20
C ILE A 122 -2.67 7.30 -2.98
N GLN A 123 -3.94 7.63 -2.74
CA GLN A 123 -4.34 8.99 -2.38
C GLN A 123 -3.64 9.48 -1.10
N LYS A 124 -3.41 8.58 -0.14
CA LYS A 124 -2.69 8.89 1.11
C LYS A 124 -1.21 9.08 0.85
N MET A 125 -0.62 8.35 -0.09
CA MET A 125 0.76 8.59 -0.53
C MET A 125 0.92 9.96 -1.22
N TYR A 126 -0.05 10.39 -2.03
CA TYR A 126 -0.07 11.75 -2.58
C TYR A 126 -0.11 12.79 -1.45
N ALA A 127 -1.03 12.67 -0.51
CA ALA A 127 -1.08 13.54 0.66
C ALA A 127 0.23 13.48 1.48
N GLY A 128 0.83 12.30 1.61
CA GLY A 128 2.12 12.09 2.23
C GLY A 128 3.23 12.87 1.54
N ILE A 129 3.35 12.78 0.21
CA ILE A 129 4.31 13.57 -0.57
C ILE A 129 4.14 15.06 -0.32
N ASP A 130 2.91 15.56 -0.31
CA ASP A 130 2.62 16.98 -0.04
C ASP A 130 3.06 17.37 1.39
N ILE A 131 2.76 16.54 2.38
CA ILE A 131 3.21 16.74 3.77
C ILE A 131 4.74 16.80 3.83
N LEU A 132 5.44 15.82 3.25
CA LEU A 132 6.89 15.74 3.30
C LEU A 132 7.55 16.95 2.61
N LYS A 133 7.03 17.37 1.44
CA LYS A 133 7.51 18.58 0.73
C LYS A 133 7.24 19.85 1.54
N THR A 134 6.08 19.98 2.17
CA THR A 134 5.75 21.13 3.01
C THR A 134 6.66 21.19 4.24
N LEU A 135 6.95 20.06 4.89
CA LEU A 135 7.89 20.02 6.01
C LEU A 135 9.29 20.48 5.60
N GLN A 136 9.80 20.02 4.44
CA GLN A 136 11.08 20.49 3.90
C GLN A 136 11.08 21.99 3.63
N LYS A 137 10.00 22.52 3.04
CA LYS A 137 9.88 23.93 2.72
C LYS A 137 9.83 24.82 3.96
N LEU A 138 9.11 24.40 5.01
CA LEU A 138 8.89 25.20 6.22
C LEU A 138 10.06 25.15 7.19
N SER A 139 10.68 23.98 7.40
CA SER A 139 11.79 23.82 8.35
C SER A 139 13.16 24.02 7.70
N GLY A 140 13.26 23.86 6.38
CA GLY A 140 14.50 23.88 5.60
C GLY A 140 14.91 22.48 5.13
N GLU A 141 15.52 22.38 3.95
CA GLU A 141 15.95 21.09 3.37
C GLU A 141 17.11 20.44 4.14
N THR A 142 17.87 21.24 4.89
CA THR A 142 19.03 20.81 5.68
C THR A 142 18.69 20.53 7.15
N SER A 143 17.43 20.69 7.58
CA SER A 143 17.02 20.33 8.94
C SER A 143 17.30 18.86 9.21
N GLU A 144 17.95 18.54 10.32
CA GLU A 144 18.25 17.15 10.70
C GLU A 144 16.97 16.37 11.05
N THR A 145 16.00 17.04 11.67
CA THR A 145 14.74 16.46 12.13
C THR A 145 13.57 17.38 11.82
N TYR A 146 12.44 16.79 11.45
CA TYR A 146 11.15 17.43 11.21
C TYR A 146 10.14 16.98 12.25
N SER A 147 9.27 17.89 12.71
CA SER A 147 8.16 17.57 13.62
C SER A 147 6.85 17.50 12.85
N TYR A 148 6.05 16.45 13.09
CA TYR A 148 4.75 16.26 12.44
C TYR A 148 3.78 15.54 13.38
N GLN A 149 2.64 16.17 13.71
CA GLN A 149 1.52 15.57 14.45
C GLN A 149 1.98 14.69 15.65
N SER A 150 2.73 15.29 16.58
CA SER A 150 3.28 14.60 17.76
C SER A 150 4.20 13.41 17.44
N THR A 151 4.93 13.52 16.33
CA THR A 151 6.00 12.61 15.93
C THR A 151 7.20 13.39 15.37
N PHE A 152 8.35 12.73 15.31
CA PHE A 152 9.57 13.26 14.71
C PHE A 152 9.99 12.44 13.49
N MET A 153 10.71 13.06 12.56
CA MET A 153 11.18 12.41 11.35
C MET A 153 12.59 12.87 11.02
N LYS A 154 13.53 11.94 10.90
CA LYS A 154 14.90 12.26 10.46
C LYS A 154 14.91 12.69 8.99
N ASN A 155 15.82 13.58 8.61
CA ASN A 155 15.94 14.08 7.23
C ASN A 155 16.05 12.97 6.20
N GLN A 156 16.91 11.98 6.47
CA GLN A 156 17.09 10.86 5.57
C GLN A 156 15.81 10.02 5.41
N ALA A 157 15.02 9.87 6.48
CA ALA A 157 13.75 9.15 6.43
C ALA A 157 12.72 9.91 5.56
N LEU A 158 12.64 11.23 5.70
CA LEU A 158 11.80 12.07 4.84
C LEU A 158 12.16 11.92 3.37
N ARG A 159 13.45 12.10 3.03
CA ARG A 159 13.93 12.03 1.64
C ARG A 159 13.67 10.66 1.00
N LYS A 160 13.88 9.57 1.76
CA LYS A 160 13.55 8.22 1.31
C LYS A 160 12.04 8.02 1.17
N GLY A 161 11.24 8.59 2.08
CA GLY A 161 9.77 8.56 2.02
C GLY A 161 9.22 9.14 0.72
N LEU A 162 9.74 10.29 0.27
CA LEU A 162 9.37 10.90 -1.02
C LEU A 162 9.63 9.95 -2.19
N ILE A 163 10.80 9.30 -2.21
CA ILE A 163 11.18 8.34 -3.26
C ILE A 163 10.26 7.12 -3.22
N TYR A 164 10.04 6.53 -2.05
CA TYR A 164 9.22 5.32 -1.91
C TYR A 164 7.76 5.56 -2.29
N TYR A 165 7.18 6.69 -1.87
CA TYR A 165 5.82 7.04 -2.27
C TYR A 165 5.69 7.28 -3.77
N GLN A 166 6.66 7.97 -4.39
CA GLN A 166 6.65 8.16 -5.84
C GLN A 166 6.72 6.82 -6.59
N MET A 167 7.63 5.92 -6.19
CA MET A 167 7.74 4.59 -6.79
C MET A 167 6.45 3.77 -6.66
N ALA A 168 5.77 3.83 -5.51
CA ALA A 168 4.51 3.11 -5.31
C ALA A 168 3.35 3.70 -6.13
N ILE A 169 3.29 5.04 -6.27
CA ILE A 169 2.34 5.73 -7.14
C ILE A 169 2.54 5.29 -8.59
N ASP A 170 3.78 5.36 -9.10
CA ASP A 170 4.11 4.99 -10.48
C ASP A 170 3.82 3.50 -10.75
N LYS A 171 4.16 2.63 -9.78
CA LYS A 171 3.83 1.20 -9.83
C LYS A 171 2.32 0.96 -9.95
N PHE A 172 1.50 1.67 -9.17
CA PHE A 172 0.05 1.50 -9.20
C PHE A 172 -0.58 2.03 -10.49
N LEU A 173 -0.25 3.27 -10.88
CA LEU A 173 -0.84 3.90 -12.06
C LEU A 173 -0.45 3.18 -13.34
N GLY A 174 0.84 2.82 -13.49
CA GLY A 174 1.29 2.06 -14.64
C GLY A 174 0.71 0.65 -14.71
N ASN A 175 0.51 -0.03 -13.57
CA ASN A 175 -0.14 -1.33 -13.57
C ASN A 175 -1.60 -1.22 -14.02
N SER A 176 -2.30 -0.16 -13.60
CA SER A 176 -3.67 0.13 -14.03
C SER A 176 -3.74 0.38 -15.54
N LEU A 177 -2.82 1.20 -16.07
CA LEU A 177 -2.70 1.50 -17.50
C LEU A 177 -2.40 0.23 -18.33
N ILE A 178 -1.40 -0.55 -17.92
CA ILE A 178 -1.01 -1.78 -18.61
C ILE A 178 -2.17 -2.76 -18.62
N LYS A 179 -2.86 -2.96 -17.49
CA LYS A 179 -4.04 -3.82 -17.43
C LYS A 179 -5.18 -3.33 -18.29
N ARG A 180 -5.38 -2.02 -18.43
CA ARG A 180 -6.37 -1.46 -19.36
C ARG A 180 -6.05 -1.79 -20.81
N LEU A 181 -4.77 -1.76 -21.19
CA LEU A 181 -4.30 -1.98 -22.57
C LEU A 181 -3.93 -3.44 -22.88
N GLU A 182 -3.96 -4.33 -21.88
CA GLU A 182 -3.58 -5.75 -22.01
C GLU A 182 -4.50 -6.48 -23.01
N GLY A 183 -3.91 -7.39 -23.81
CA GLY A 183 -4.65 -8.29 -24.70
C GLY A 183 -5.38 -7.64 -25.90
N THR A 184 -5.20 -6.34 -26.14
CA THR A 184 -5.88 -5.61 -27.23
C THR A 184 -4.86 -5.15 -28.28
N SER A 185 -5.03 -5.51 -29.55
CA SER A 185 -4.24 -4.94 -30.64
C SER A 185 -4.85 -3.62 -31.09
N PHE A 186 -4.01 -2.63 -31.36
CA PHE A 186 -4.43 -1.29 -31.78
C PHE A 186 -3.86 -0.98 -33.17
N LYS A 187 -4.64 -0.28 -34.00
CA LYS A 187 -4.25 0.16 -35.35
C LYS A 187 -3.90 1.65 -35.40
N SER A 188 -4.25 2.40 -34.36
CA SER A 188 -3.96 3.83 -34.26
C SER A 188 -3.97 4.30 -32.82
N ILE A 189 -3.39 5.48 -32.56
CA ILE A 189 -3.50 6.15 -31.26
C ILE A 189 -4.96 6.43 -30.86
N ASN A 190 -5.86 6.64 -31.82
CA ASN A 190 -7.27 6.89 -31.52
C ASN A 190 -7.94 5.65 -30.91
N GLU A 191 -7.63 4.44 -31.36
CA GLU A 191 -8.15 3.22 -30.75
C GLU A 191 -7.64 3.04 -29.31
N ILE A 192 -6.40 3.45 -29.02
CA ILE A 192 -5.87 3.47 -27.65
C ILE A 192 -6.66 4.46 -26.80
N ARG A 193 -6.88 5.69 -27.29
CA ARG A 193 -7.65 6.72 -26.56
C ARG A 193 -9.08 6.27 -26.28
N GLU A 194 -9.73 5.62 -27.23
CA GLU A 194 -11.04 5.00 -27.03
C GLU A 194 -11.00 3.93 -25.94
N ARG A 195 -9.94 3.10 -25.90
CA ARG A 195 -9.76 2.10 -24.85
C ARG A 195 -9.50 2.72 -23.47
N LEU A 196 -8.86 3.89 -23.42
CA LEU A 196 -8.61 4.63 -22.18
C LEU A 196 -9.88 5.26 -21.59
N LYS A 197 -10.91 5.50 -22.40
CA LYS A 197 -12.18 6.07 -21.93
C LYS A 197 -12.70 5.33 -20.68
N PRO A 198 -13.09 6.03 -19.60
CA PRO A 198 -13.68 5.40 -18.43
C PRO A 198 -14.99 4.68 -18.76
N ASP A 199 -15.23 3.55 -18.10
CA ASP A 199 -16.50 2.81 -18.25
C ASP A 199 -17.66 3.49 -17.51
N THR A 200 -17.33 4.33 -16.52
CA THR A 200 -18.27 5.03 -15.63
C THR A 200 -17.67 6.34 -15.15
N SER A 201 -18.51 7.29 -14.76
CA SER A 201 -18.08 8.53 -14.09
C SER A 201 -17.78 8.33 -12.60
N ILE A 202 -18.20 7.19 -12.03
CA ILE A 202 -17.99 6.81 -10.63
C ILE A 202 -16.53 6.38 -10.42
N GLY A 203 -15.98 6.73 -9.25
CA GLY A 203 -14.59 6.39 -8.88
C GLY A 203 -13.67 7.59 -8.75
N SER A 204 -14.09 8.77 -9.23
CA SER A 204 -13.35 10.03 -9.02
C SER A 204 -13.33 10.46 -7.55
N GLY A 205 -12.40 11.35 -7.20
CA GLY A 205 -12.31 11.93 -5.86
C GLY A 205 -11.65 11.00 -4.82
N SER A 206 -12.17 11.05 -3.59
CA SER A 206 -11.60 10.31 -2.45
C SER A 206 -12.19 8.92 -2.31
N TRP A 207 -11.36 7.99 -1.87
CA TRP A 207 -11.71 6.62 -1.54
C TRP A 207 -11.60 6.38 -0.04
N VAL A 208 -12.37 5.42 0.45
CA VAL A 208 -12.43 5.02 1.86
C VAL A 208 -12.32 3.50 1.98
N ASP A 209 -11.84 3.03 3.13
CA ASP A 209 -11.89 1.63 3.53
C ASP A 209 -12.95 1.49 4.63
N ILE A 210 -14.00 0.72 4.35
CA ILE A 210 -15.09 0.45 5.27
C ILE A 210 -15.04 -1.02 5.64
N SER A 211 -14.19 -1.32 6.63
CA SER A 211 -14.02 -2.66 7.18
C SER A 211 -13.64 -3.74 6.15
N GLY A 212 -12.83 -3.38 5.14
CA GLY A 212 -12.34 -4.27 4.10
C GLY A 212 -12.83 -3.90 2.70
N LEU A 213 -13.99 -3.26 2.58
CA LEU A 213 -14.50 -2.75 1.32
C LEU A 213 -13.83 -1.41 1.00
N ILE A 214 -12.97 -1.41 -0.02
CA ILE A 214 -12.39 -0.19 -0.57
C ILE A 214 -13.35 0.35 -1.63
N ALA A 215 -13.87 1.56 -1.40
CA ALA A 215 -14.90 2.15 -2.26
C ALA A 215 -14.70 3.67 -2.48
N PRO A 216 -15.22 4.22 -3.59
CA PRO A 216 -15.35 5.66 -3.76
C PRO A 216 -16.22 6.24 -2.64
N LYS A 217 -15.79 7.34 -2.03
CA LYS A 217 -16.55 8.01 -0.96
C LYS A 217 -17.93 8.44 -1.43
N SER A 218 -18.07 8.81 -2.71
CA SER A 218 -19.36 9.18 -3.31
C SER A 218 -20.40 8.06 -3.20
N GLU A 219 -20.01 6.81 -3.48
CA GLU A 219 -20.93 5.67 -3.44
C GLU A 219 -21.38 5.35 -2.02
N ILE A 220 -20.47 5.51 -1.06
CA ILE A 220 -20.78 5.34 0.36
C ILE A 220 -21.68 6.46 0.86
N SER A 221 -21.41 7.71 0.47
CA SER A 221 -22.27 8.84 0.80
C SER A 221 -23.67 8.67 0.23
N GLN A 222 -23.77 8.23 -1.03
CA GLN A 222 -25.08 7.93 -1.63
C GLN A 222 -25.79 6.79 -0.90
N PHE A 223 -25.07 5.71 -0.58
CA PHE A 223 -25.61 4.60 0.19
C PHE A 223 -26.17 5.03 1.56
N MET A 224 -25.47 5.92 2.28
CA MET A 224 -25.98 6.46 3.56
C MET A 224 -27.25 7.30 3.34
N ASN A 225 -27.29 8.15 2.32
CA ASN A 225 -28.48 8.93 1.98
C ASN A 225 -29.67 8.03 1.60
N ASP A 226 -29.42 6.94 0.88
CA ASP A 226 -30.45 5.98 0.49
C ASP A 226 -31.05 5.26 1.72
N ILE A 227 -30.24 4.99 2.75
CA ILE A 227 -30.74 4.46 4.04
C ILE A 227 -31.54 5.53 4.78
N GLU A 228 -31.00 6.74 4.92
CA GLU A 228 -31.64 7.84 5.67
C GLU A 228 -32.98 8.25 5.07
N SER A 229 -33.10 8.21 3.73
CA SER A 229 -34.34 8.48 3.01
C SER A 229 -35.34 7.32 3.04
N GLY A 230 -34.93 6.13 3.48
CA GLY A 230 -35.74 4.91 3.42
C GLY A 230 -35.82 4.24 2.04
N SER A 231 -35.04 4.72 1.05
CA SER A 231 -34.91 4.08 -0.26
C SER A 231 -34.30 2.68 -0.13
N ILE A 232 -33.32 2.52 0.76
CA ILE A 232 -32.83 1.24 1.26
C ILE A 232 -33.39 1.04 2.67
N ASN A 233 -34.32 0.10 2.82
CA ASN A 233 -35.06 -0.10 4.07
C ASN A 233 -34.93 -1.52 4.65
N ASN A 234 -34.10 -2.37 4.06
CA ASN A 234 -33.94 -3.76 4.50
C ASN A 234 -32.48 -4.23 4.32
N ILE A 235 -32.13 -5.27 5.07
CA ILE A 235 -30.76 -5.82 5.13
C ILE A 235 -30.31 -6.42 3.79
N ASN A 236 -31.21 -7.00 3.01
CA ASN A 236 -30.85 -7.60 1.72
C ASN A 236 -30.40 -6.53 0.74
N SER A 237 -31.13 -5.42 0.64
CA SER A 237 -30.76 -4.28 -0.21
C SER A 237 -29.44 -3.62 0.24
N ILE A 238 -29.16 -3.59 1.55
CA ILE A 238 -27.84 -3.16 2.06
C ILE A 238 -26.72 -4.07 1.54
N ASN A 239 -26.91 -5.39 1.65
CA ASN A 239 -25.90 -6.36 1.22
C ASN A 239 -25.71 -6.34 -0.31
N GLU A 240 -26.80 -6.21 -1.08
CA GLU A 240 -26.76 -6.04 -2.53
C GLU A 240 -25.97 -4.80 -2.92
N ARG A 241 -26.16 -3.68 -2.23
CA ARG A 241 -25.41 -2.44 -2.49
C ARG A 241 -23.92 -2.61 -2.24
N PHE A 242 -23.51 -3.29 -1.17
CA PHE A 242 -22.08 -3.58 -0.95
C PHE A 242 -21.51 -4.51 -2.01
N LYS A 243 -22.23 -5.58 -2.40
CA LYS A 243 -21.83 -6.49 -3.48
C LYS A 243 -21.68 -5.75 -4.81
N ASP A 244 -22.61 -4.86 -5.13
CA ASP A 244 -22.60 -4.02 -6.33
C ASP A 244 -21.33 -3.15 -6.37
N ILE A 245 -21.07 -2.38 -5.32
CA ILE A 245 -19.86 -1.53 -5.21
C ILE A 245 -18.58 -2.36 -5.33
N HIS A 246 -18.52 -3.52 -4.67
CA HIS A 246 -17.35 -4.40 -4.70
C HIS A 246 -17.11 -5.00 -6.09
N SER A 247 -18.16 -5.43 -6.76
CA SER A 247 -18.09 -6.02 -8.10
C SER A 247 -17.60 -5.02 -9.16
N HIS A 248 -17.90 -3.73 -8.98
CA HIS A 248 -17.45 -2.65 -9.85
C HIS A 248 -16.08 -2.04 -9.48
N TYR A 249 -15.38 -2.57 -8.47
CA TYR A 249 -14.13 -2.02 -7.94
C TYR A 249 -13.13 -1.63 -9.04
N TYR A 250 -12.85 -2.52 -10.00
CA TYR A 250 -11.84 -2.26 -11.04
C TYR A 250 -12.29 -1.21 -12.07
N SER A 251 -13.59 -1.08 -12.31
CA SER A 251 -14.15 -0.03 -13.16
C SER A 251 -13.99 1.34 -12.50
N TYR A 252 -14.30 1.43 -11.20
CA TYR A 252 -14.10 2.64 -10.41
C TYR A 252 -12.61 2.98 -10.24
N GLU A 253 -11.77 1.97 -9.99
CA GLU A 253 -10.31 2.12 -9.89
C GLU A 253 -9.74 2.74 -11.17
N TRP A 254 -10.20 2.28 -12.34
CA TRP A 254 -9.76 2.83 -13.63
C TRP A 254 -10.11 4.31 -13.78
N THR A 255 -11.35 4.70 -13.47
CA THR A 255 -11.76 6.11 -13.48
C THR A 255 -10.84 6.97 -12.61
N TRP A 256 -10.50 6.48 -11.41
CA TRP A 256 -9.60 7.17 -10.49
C TRP A 256 -8.16 7.25 -11.03
N ALA A 257 -7.63 6.12 -11.53
CA ALA A 257 -6.27 6.03 -12.03
C ALA A 257 -6.06 6.91 -13.26
N LEU A 258 -7.04 6.96 -14.17
CA LEU A 258 -7.00 7.82 -15.35
C LEU A 258 -6.95 9.30 -14.96
N GLU A 259 -7.78 9.74 -14.00
CA GLU A 259 -7.75 11.11 -13.48
C GLU A 259 -6.37 11.48 -12.93
N LYS A 260 -5.68 10.54 -12.27
CA LYS A 260 -4.31 10.77 -11.78
C LYS A 260 -3.27 10.75 -12.89
N LEU A 261 -3.44 9.89 -13.90
CA LEU A 261 -2.59 9.87 -15.08
C LEU A 261 -2.67 11.19 -15.84
N GLU A 262 -3.87 11.70 -16.12
CA GLU A 262 -4.10 12.99 -16.78
C GLU A 262 -3.44 14.14 -16.02
N LYS A 263 -3.55 14.15 -14.69
CA LYS A 263 -2.87 15.13 -13.83
C LYS A 263 -1.35 15.00 -13.88
N SER A 264 -0.82 13.77 -13.89
CA SER A 264 0.63 13.55 -13.93
C SER A 264 1.26 13.89 -15.29
N ILE A 265 0.54 13.64 -16.38
CA ILE A 265 0.95 13.95 -17.76
C ILE A 265 0.62 15.41 -18.12
N ASN A 266 -0.26 16.05 -17.34
CA ASN A 266 -0.78 17.39 -17.55
C ASN A 266 -1.49 17.56 -18.91
N LYS A 267 -2.28 16.55 -19.29
CA LYS A 267 -3.09 16.51 -20.53
C LYS A 267 -4.33 15.64 -20.31
N PRO A 268 -5.43 15.88 -21.03
CA PRO A 268 -6.54 14.93 -21.05
C PRO A 268 -6.15 13.65 -21.79
N TYR A 269 -6.75 12.52 -21.45
CA TYR A 269 -6.44 11.21 -22.06
C TYR A 269 -6.72 11.19 -23.57
N THR A 270 -7.65 12.03 -24.03
CA THR A 270 -7.99 12.25 -25.44
C THR A 270 -6.83 12.86 -26.24
N GLU A 271 -5.83 13.42 -25.57
CA GLU A 271 -4.65 14.05 -26.18
C GLU A 271 -3.35 13.29 -25.88
N PHE A 272 -3.41 12.15 -25.17
CA PHE A 272 -2.21 11.34 -24.92
C PHE A 272 -1.54 10.95 -26.23
N SER A 273 -0.23 11.17 -26.30
CA SER A 273 0.61 10.66 -27.38
C SER A 273 1.13 9.26 -27.04
N ILE A 274 1.60 8.52 -28.04
CA ILE A 274 2.29 7.24 -27.81
C ILE A 274 3.49 7.44 -26.86
N GLN A 275 4.21 8.55 -26.99
CA GLN A 275 5.34 8.86 -26.11
C GLN A 275 4.92 9.09 -24.65
N ASP A 276 3.75 9.69 -24.40
CA ASP A 276 3.25 9.88 -23.04
C ASP A 276 2.95 8.52 -22.37
N ILE A 277 2.38 7.58 -23.15
CA ILE A 277 2.09 6.22 -22.69
C ILE A 277 3.39 5.45 -22.44
N ILE A 278 4.36 5.52 -23.37
CA ILE A 278 5.68 4.87 -23.21
C ILE A 278 6.36 5.36 -21.93
N LYS A 279 6.40 6.68 -21.68
CA LYS A 279 6.99 7.24 -20.45
C LYS A 279 6.33 6.70 -19.18
N CYS A 280 5.01 6.52 -19.19
CA CYS A 280 4.30 5.91 -18.07
C CYS A 280 4.73 4.45 -17.85
N VAL A 281 4.83 3.68 -18.93
CA VAL A 281 5.27 2.27 -18.89
C VAL A 281 6.74 2.14 -18.46
N GLU A 282 7.62 3.04 -18.89
CA GLU A 282 9.02 3.10 -18.46
C GLU A 282 9.14 3.43 -16.97
N SER A 283 8.43 4.47 -16.51
CA SER A 283 8.40 4.86 -15.09
C SER A 283 7.87 3.72 -14.21
N TRP A 284 6.82 3.04 -14.68
CA TRP A 284 6.29 1.84 -14.05
C TRP A 284 7.30 0.71 -13.98
N THR A 285 7.93 0.36 -15.10
CA THR A 285 8.92 -0.73 -15.17
C THR A 285 10.07 -0.45 -14.21
N LYS A 286 10.58 0.78 -14.22
CA LYS A 286 11.62 1.21 -13.29
C LYS A 286 11.17 1.09 -11.83
N SER A 287 10.00 1.60 -11.50
CA SER A 287 9.49 1.61 -10.12
C SER A 287 9.21 0.22 -9.59
N VAL A 288 8.65 -0.67 -10.41
CA VAL A 288 8.44 -2.08 -10.06
C VAL A 288 9.77 -2.78 -9.80
N THR A 289 10.70 -2.69 -10.75
CA THR A 289 11.98 -3.39 -10.63
C THR A 289 12.84 -2.86 -9.50
N ASP A 290 12.84 -1.54 -9.26
CA ASP A 290 13.60 -0.97 -8.15
C ASP A 290 12.96 -1.29 -6.78
N LEU A 291 11.63 -1.33 -6.66
CA LEU A 291 10.97 -1.83 -5.44
C LEU A 291 11.31 -3.29 -5.19
N ASP A 292 11.33 -4.12 -6.23
CA ASP A 292 11.65 -5.54 -6.10
C ASP A 292 13.13 -5.77 -5.77
N LYS A 293 14.06 -4.95 -6.29
CA LYS A 293 15.47 -4.95 -5.85
C LYS A 293 15.59 -4.57 -4.37
N LEU A 294 14.87 -3.54 -3.92
CA LEU A 294 14.86 -3.16 -2.51
C LEU A 294 14.27 -4.26 -1.62
N LEU A 295 13.28 -5.00 -2.11
CA LEU A 295 12.69 -6.15 -1.44
C LEU A 295 13.68 -7.33 -1.37
N TYR A 296 14.44 -7.57 -2.44
CA TYR A 296 15.51 -8.57 -2.48
C TYR A 296 16.61 -8.26 -1.45
N GLU A 297 17.06 -7.01 -1.36
CA GLU A 297 18.03 -6.58 -0.33
C GLU A 297 17.45 -6.68 1.09
N ASP A 298 16.15 -6.47 1.28
CA ASP A 298 15.51 -6.68 2.58
C ASP A 298 15.43 -8.17 2.94
N ALA A 299 15.20 -9.05 1.96
CA ALA A 299 15.19 -10.50 2.14
C ALA A 299 16.56 -11.05 2.56
N LYS A 300 17.66 -10.49 2.05
CA LYS A 300 19.03 -10.91 2.44
C LYS A 300 19.26 -10.85 3.95
N LYS A 301 18.66 -9.86 4.64
CA LYS A 301 18.80 -9.72 6.10
C LYS A 301 18.26 -10.92 6.88
N GLU A 302 17.29 -11.66 6.31
CA GLU A 302 16.79 -12.89 6.93
C GLU A 302 17.82 -14.04 6.89
N PHE A 303 18.90 -13.91 6.11
CA PHE A 303 19.95 -14.92 5.93
C PHE A 303 21.29 -14.53 6.56
N ASP A 304 21.35 -13.39 7.26
CA ASP A 304 22.53 -12.90 7.96
C ASP A 304 22.89 -13.77 9.19
N LEU A 305 24.12 -13.60 9.70
CA LEU A 305 24.69 -14.37 10.82
C LEU A 305 23.80 -14.43 12.07
N ILE A 306 23.08 -13.34 12.39
CA ILE A 306 22.16 -13.29 13.54
C ILE A 306 21.03 -14.30 13.39
N SER A 307 20.54 -14.53 12.17
CA SER A 307 19.50 -15.51 11.86
C SER A 307 19.97 -16.96 12.05
N LYS A 308 21.28 -17.19 12.20
CA LYS A 308 21.88 -18.52 12.40
C LYS A 308 22.07 -18.89 13.87
N THR A 309 21.78 -17.98 14.81
CA THR A 309 22.04 -18.14 16.25
C THR A 309 21.37 -19.39 16.86
N GLY A 310 20.19 -19.77 16.36
CA GLY A 310 19.44 -20.93 16.86
C GLY A 310 19.75 -22.27 16.16
N PHE A 311 20.75 -22.34 15.28
CA PHE A 311 21.09 -23.53 14.50
C PHE A 311 22.39 -24.16 15.00
N GLY A 312 22.56 -25.48 14.83
CA GLY A 312 23.76 -26.19 15.28
C GLY A 312 23.90 -26.24 16.80
N ALA A 313 22.80 -26.47 17.52
CA ALA A 313 22.74 -26.42 18.99
C ALA A 313 23.84 -27.24 19.69
N ASP A 314 24.25 -28.36 19.09
CA ASP A 314 25.25 -29.29 19.63
C ASP A 314 26.53 -29.36 18.76
N GLY A 315 26.74 -28.40 17.86
CA GLY A 315 27.77 -28.46 16.84
C GLY A 315 28.67 -27.23 16.74
N ASP A 316 29.67 -27.31 15.86
CA ASP A 316 30.54 -26.18 15.51
C ASP A 316 29.91 -25.29 14.43
N GLU A 317 30.66 -24.29 13.96
CA GLU A 317 30.16 -23.37 12.92
C GLU A 317 29.82 -24.09 11.61
N GLU A 318 30.44 -25.23 11.31
CA GLU A 318 30.14 -26.03 10.12
C GLU A 318 28.79 -26.75 10.27
N VAL A 319 28.53 -27.35 11.43
CA VAL A 319 27.23 -27.97 11.74
C VAL A 319 26.12 -26.91 11.74
N LYS A 320 26.37 -25.75 12.35
CA LYS A 320 25.43 -24.62 12.34
C LYS A 320 25.12 -24.13 10.93
N GLN A 321 26.11 -24.05 10.05
CA GLN A 321 25.88 -23.70 8.65
C GLN A 321 25.09 -24.78 7.90
N LYS A 322 25.39 -26.06 8.12
CA LYS A 322 24.65 -27.17 7.51
C LYS A 322 23.20 -27.22 8.00
N ASP A 323 22.97 -27.08 9.29
CA ASP A 323 21.62 -27.03 9.89
C ASP A 323 20.82 -25.85 9.34
N PHE A 324 21.44 -24.67 9.27
CA PHE A 324 20.81 -23.50 8.68
C PHE A 324 20.46 -23.74 7.22
N ALA A 325 21.38 -24.27 6.41
CA ALA A 325 21.16 -24.56 5.00
C ALA A 325 20.07 -25.63 4.81
N ASN A 326 20.01 -26.65 5.66
CA ASN A 326 18.99 -27.70 5.59
C ASN A 326 17.57 -27.18 5.88
N VAL A 327 17.44 -26.17 6.75
CA VAL A 327 16.12 -25.61 7.13
C VAL A 327 15.72 -24.41 6.28
N ARG A 328 16.66 -23.50 6.02
CA ARG A 328 16.39 -22.23 5.31
C ARG A 328 16.71 -22.29 3.83
N GLY A 329 17.47 -23.29 3.40
CA GLY A 329 18.02 -23.37 2.06
C GLY A 329 19.16 -22.38 1.83
N VAL A 330 19.66 -22.39 0.59
CA VAL A 330 20.54 -21.34 0.06
C VAL A 330 19.69 -20.13 -0.33
N PHE A 331 20.20 -18.92 -0.13
CA PHE A 331 19.44 -17.68 -0.36
C PHE A 331 18.89 -17.59 -1.79
N GLU A 332 19.74 -17.91 -2.76
CA GLU A 332 19.45 -17.91 -4.19
C GLU A 332 18.37 -18.94 -4.58
N GLU A 333 18.23 -20.03 -3.81
CA GLU A 333 17.27 -21.10 -4.03
C GLU A 333 15.97 -20.90 -3.22
N ASN A 334 15.88 -19.83 -2.42
CA ASN A 334 14.71 -19.58 -1.61
C ASN A 334 13.49 -19.27 -2.51
N PRO A 335 12.33 -19.94 -2.33
CA PRO A 335 11.16 -19.74 -3.19
C PRO A 335 10.70 -18.28 -3.30
N PHE A 336 10.79 -17.52 -2.21
CA PHE A 336 10.43 -16.10 -2.21
C PHE A 336 11.42 -15.27 -3.03
N VAL A 337 12.71 -15.56 -2.92
CA VAL A 337 13.78 -14.85 -3.65
C VAL A 337 13.66 -15.11 -5.16
N MET A 338 13.43 -16.37 -5.53
CA MET A 338 13.14 -16.75 -6.92
C MET A 338 11.86 -16.09 -7.44
N GLU A 339 10.80 -16.01 -6.63
CA GLU A 339 9.56 -15.32 -6.99
C GLU A 339 9.81 -13.82 -7.29
N VAL A 340 10.63 -13.14 -6.47
CA VAL A 340 10.99 -11.74 -6.69
C VAL A 340 11.78 -11.56 -7.98
N GLN A 341 12.80 -12.40 -8.23
CA GLN A 341 13.59 -12.33 -9.46
C GLN A 341 12.74 -12.62 -10.71
N ASN A 342 11.87 -13.63 -10.64
CA ASN A 342 10.95 -13.96 -11.71
C ASN A 342 9.93 -12.83 -11.95
N HIS A 343 9.45 -12.19 -10.87
CA HIS A 343 8.55 -11.05 -10.97
C HIS A 343 9.22 -9.86 -11.68
N ILE A 344 10.50 -9.56 -11.38
CA ILE A 344 11.28 -8.55 -12.11
C ILE A 344 11.32 -8.86 -13.60
N LYS A 345 11.64 -10.10 -13.97
CA LYS A 345 11.71 -10.55 -15.37
C LYS A 345 10.36 -10.38 -16.08
N ILE A 346 9.30 -10.97 -15.52
CA ILE A 346 7.94 -10.92 -16.09
C ILE A 346 7.47 -9.48 -16.27
N LYS A 347 7.71 -8.61 -15.29
CA LYS A 347 7.25 -7.22 -15.36
C LYS A 347 8.04 -6.40 -16.38
N THR A 348 9.35 -6.68 -16.51
CA THR A 348 10.17 -6.07 -17.56
C THR A 348 9.70 -6.50 -18.95
N GLU A 349 9.45 -7.79 -19.15
CA GLU A 349 8.92 -8.33 -20.41
C GLU A 349 7.55 -7.75 -20.74
N LEU A 350 6.66 -7.61 -19.76
CA LEU A 350 5.33 -7.01 -19.94
C LEU A 350 5.41 -5.54 -20.35
N GLY A 351 6.31 -4.76 -19.75
CA GLY A 351 6.54 -3.36 -20.13
C GLY A 351 7.07 -3.25 -21.55
N GLN A 352 8.07 -4.08 -21.90
CA GLN A 352 8.66 -4.09 -23.23
C GLN A 352 7.67 -4.56 -24.30
N GLU A 353 6.83 -5.54 -23.98
CA GLU A 353 5.75 -6.02 -24.86
C GLU A 353 4.82 -4.86 -25.23
N LEU A 354 4.30 -4.14 -24.23
CA LEU A 354 3.37 -3.05 -24.50
C LEU A 354 4.04 -1.93 -25.30
N ILE A 355 5.28 -1.55 -24.96
CA ILE A 355 6.05 -0.55 -25.72
C ILE A 355 6.20 -0.99 -27.17
N ASN A 356 6.66 -2.22 -27.43
CA ASN A 356 6.83 -2.74 -28.78
C ASN A 356 5.53 -2.81 -29.57
N ARG A 357 4.41 -3.11 -28.89
CA ARG A 357 3.08 -3.18 -29.51
C ARG A 357 2.55 -1.81 -29.92
N ILE A 358 2.83 -0.75 -29.17
CA ILE A 358 2.29 0.59 -29.45
C ILE A 358 3.25 1.52 -30.19
N LEU A 359 4.56 1.28 -30.14
CA LEU A 359 5.58 2.12 -30.79
C LEU A 359 5.34 2.33 -32.30
N PRO A 360 4.90 1.32 -33.08
CA PRO A 360 4.60 1.51 -34.51
C PRO A 360 3.42 2.46 -34.80
N LEU A 361 2.66 2.86 -33.77
CA LEU A 361 1.50 3.74 -33.88
C LEU A 361 1.83 5.23 -33.62
N ALA A 362 3.12 5.53 -33.39
CA ALA A 362 3.63 6.86 -33.02
C ALA A 362 3.54 7.89 -34.13
#